data_AF-A0A368G9W3-F1
#
_entry.id   AF-A0A368G9W3-F1
#
_cell.length_a   1.000
_cell.length_b   1.000
_cell.length_c   1.000
_cell.angle_alpha   90.00
_cell.angle_beta   90.00
_cell.angle_gamma   90.00
#
_symmetry.space_group_name_H-M   'P 1'
#
loop_
_entity.id
_entity.type
_entity.pdbx_description
1 polymer ?
#
loop_
_entity_poly.entity_id
_entity_poly.type
_entity_poly.pdbx_seq_one_letter_code
_entity_poly.pdbx_strand_id
1 'polypeptide(L)'
;MRVPQRNNVGILLIFVREVLGVSPGQRAFVANGLVVGPFGEEEEIIDSDVELVERIVETQGAGVIASHIDKWELKKEDGYSSDVVMRSFALLAKYAVSRKRTWIVLGEDEHSTVTLVAEDSNRPVLDVVAVVDPLTRSAQKLAPILDVLRKTVNCDLKIVLNPKPKLSEMPLKRYYRYVVAPELQFDKAGKVAANQARFTNLPSKQLLTLSLHSPSAWMVENVFAEVDLDNILMDQVSLVY
;
A
#
# COMPACT_ATOMS: atom_id res chain seq x y z
N MET A 1 -1.34 -19.54 46.22
CA MET A 1 -1.27 -18.22 45.58
C MET A 1 -2.14 -18.28 44.33
N ARG A 2 -3.37 -17.75 44.38
CA ARG A 2 -4.34 -17.81 43.26
C ARG A 2 -4.05 -16.66 42.30
N VAL A 3 -3.71 -17.00 41.06
CA VAL A 3 -3.52 -16.05 39.94
C VAL A 3 -4.90 -15.47 39.54
N PRO A 4 -5.04 -14.17 39.24
CA PRO A 4 -6.34 -13.55 39.02
C PRO A 4 -6.88 -13.86 37.61
N GLN A 5 -7.67 -14.92 37.46
CA GLN A 5 -8.30 -15.29 36.17
C GLN A 5 -9.50 -14.42 35.76
N ARG A 6 -10.02 -13.55 36.64
CA ARG A 6 -11.28 -12.81 36.38
C ARG A 6 -11.18 -11.69 35.33
N ASN A 7 -10.01 -11.09 35.10
CA ASN A 7 -9.87 -10.00 34.13
C ASN A 7 -9.84 -10.47 32.67
N ASN A 8 -9.53 -11.75 32.41
CA ASN A 8 -9.42 -12.27 31.04
C ASN A 8 -10.77 -12.59 30.40
N VAL A 9 -11.79 -12.93 31.21
CA VAL A 9 -13.12 -13.30 30.69
C VAL A 9 -13.85 -12.08 30.11
N GLY A 10 -13.71 -10.92 30.75
CA GLY A 10 -14.29 -9.67 30.24
C GLY A 10 -13.68 -9.25 28.90
N ILE A 11 -12.37 -9.39 28.76
CA ILE A 11 -11.65 -9.10 27.50
C ILE A 11 -12.09 -10.06 26.39
N LEU A 12 -12.22 -11.36 26.72
CA LEU A 12 -12.68 -12.36 25.76
C LEU A 12 -14.12 -12.09 25.30
N LEU A 13 -15.03 -11.74 26.20
CA LEU A 13 -16.41 -11.37 25.87
C LEU A 13 -16.49 -10.17 24.93
N ILE A 14 -15.68 -9.14 25.19
CA ILE A 14 -15.59 -7.96 24.31
C ILE A 14 -15.05 -8.37 22.94
N PHE A 15 -14.01 -9.21 22.89
CA PHE A 15 -13.46 -9.68 21.61
C PHE A 15 -14.47 -10.48 20.79
N VAL A 16 -15.20 -11.41 21.40
CA VAL A 16 -16.22 -12.21 20.70
C VAL A 16 -17.33 -11.30 20.12
N ARG A 17 -17.77 -10.29 20.88
CA ARG A 17 -18.81 -9.37 20.42
C ARG A 17 -18.32 -8.40 19.34
N GLU A 18 -17.20 -7.72 19.60
CA GLU A 18 -16.74 -6.60 18.77
C GLU A 18 -15.90 -7.06 17.57
N VAL A 19 -15.20 -8.19 17.67
CA VAL A 19 -14.29 -8.68 16.60
C VAL A 19 -14.91 -9.84 15.83
N LEU A 20 -15.49 -10.83 16.52
CA LEU A 20 -16.13 -11.97 15.83
C LEU A 20 -17.58 -11.68 15.43
N GLY A 21 -18.20 -10.63 15.99
CA GLY A 21 -19.59 -10.27 15.69
C GLY A 21 -20.62 -11.23 16.28
N VAL A 22 -20.24 -12.03 17.29
CA VAL A 22 -21.13 -13.03 17.90
C VAL A 22 -21.68 -12.49 19.23
N SER A 23 -23.00 -12.39 19.32
CA SER A 23 -23.69 -11.92 20.53
C SER A 23 -23.87 -13.02 21.57
N PRO A 24 -24.11 -12.68 22.85
CA PRO A 24 -24.39 -13.68 23.88
C PRO A 24 -25.57 -14.58 23.47
N GLY A 25 -25.38 -15.90 23.59
CA GLY A 25 -26.39 -16.90 23.20
C GLY A 25 -26.32 -17.36 21.74
N GLN A 26 -25.60 -16.64 20.87
CA GLN A 26 -25.38 -17.07 19.50
C GLN A 26 -24.28 -18.13 19.40
N ARG A 27 -24.40 -19.01 18.41
CA ARG A 27 -23.46 -20.09 18.13
C ARG A 27 -22.76 -19.81 16.79
N ALA A 28 -21.47 -20.06 16.70
CA ALA A 28 -20.70 -19.92 15.46
C ALA A 28 -19.49 -20.85 15.50
N PHE A 29 -19.01 -21.29 14.33
CA PHE A 29 -17.73 -21.96 14.20
C PHE A 29 -16.61 -20.96 13.93
N VAL A 30 -15.44 -21.23 14.49
CA VAL A 30 -14.22 -20.48 14.20
C VAL A 30 -13.15 -21.49 13.78
N ALA A 31 -12.70 -21.41 12.52
CA ALA A 31 -11.69 -22.30 11.97
C ALA A 31 -10.66 -21.49 11.19
N ASN A 32 -9.39 -21.51 11.63
CA ASN A 32 -8.31 -20.69 11.07
C ASN A 32 -8.62 -19.19 10.93
N GLY A 33 -9.47 -18.65 11.80
CA GLY A 33 -9.90 -17.24 11.75
C GLY A 33 -11.06 -16.97 10.78
N LEU A 34 -11.55 -17.97 10.06
CA LEU A 34 -12.85 -17.93 9.39
C LEU A 34 -13.95 -18.09 10.44
N VAL A 35 -14.91 -17.17 10.46
CA VAL A 35 -16.11 -17.25 11.31
C VAL A 35 -17.28 -17.69 10.44
N VAL A 36 -17.93 -18.79 10.82
CA VAL A 36 -19.13 -19.33 10.16
C VAL A 36 -20.29 -19.25 11.14
N GLY A 37 -21.30 -18.46 10.81
CA GLY A 37 -22.43 -18.12 11.68
C GLY A 37 -22.67 -16.61 11.72
N PRO A 38 -23.43 -16.11 12.70
CA PRO A 38 -24.07 -16.87 13.78
C PRO A 38 -25.19 -17.79 13.27
N PHE A 39 -25.26 -19.00 13.82
CA PHE A 39 -26.31 -19.97 13.58
C PHE A 39 -27.59 -19.60 14.34
N GLY A 40 -28.74 -19.96 13.77
CA GLY A 40 -30.04 -19.76 14.42
C GLY A 40 -30.17 -20.58 15.72
N GLU A 41 -31.09 -20.21 16.61
CA GLU A 41 -31.30 -20.96 17.87
C GLU A 41 -31.79 -22.40 17.63
N GLU A 42 -32.57 -22.61 16.57
CA GLU A 42 -33.14 -23.92 16.17
C GLU A 42 -32.28 -24.68 15.15
N GLU A 43 -31.14 -24.11 14.73
CA GLU A 43 -30.25 -24.75 13.75
C GLU A 43 -29.50 -25.91 14.43
N GLU A 44 -29.76 -27.13 13.99
CA GLU A 44 -29.03 -28.30 14.48
C GLU A 44 -27.65 -28.36 13.83
N ILE A 45 -26.61 -28.46 14.68
CA ILE A 45 -25.23 -28.63 14.24
C ILE A 45 -24.94 -30.12 14.30
N ILE A 46 -24.61 -30.72 13.15
CA ILE A 46 -24.29 -32.14 13.02
C ILE A 46 -22.83 -32.35 12.64
N ASP A 47 -22.33 -33.58 12.77
CA ASP A 47 -20.91 -33.90 12.51
C ASP A 47 -20.47 -33.53 11.09
N SER A 48 -21.36 -33.67 10.09
CA SER A 48 -21.08 -33.29 8.71
C SER A 48 -20.87 -31.78 8.51
N ASP A 49 -21.39 -30.93 9.41
CA ASP A 49 -21.15 -29.48 9.34
C ASP A 49 -19.71 -29.15 9.74
N VAL A 50 -19.16 -29.90 10.71
CA VAL A 50 -17.75 -29.77 11.10
C VAL A 50 -16.85 -30.21 9.94
N GLU A 51 -17.16 -31.33 9.30
CA GLU A 51 -16.44 -31.79 8.09
C GLU A 51 -16.54 -30.78 6.94
N LEU A 52 -17.69 -30.12 6.79
CA LEU A 52 -17.88 -29.08 5.78
C LEU A 52 -17.01 -27.85 6.08
N VAL A 53 -16.95 -27.40 7.33
CA VAL A 53 -16.08 -26.27 7.74
C VAL A 53 -14.61 -26.60 7.47
N GLU A 54 -14.17 -27.81 7.79
CA GLU A 54 -12.81 -28.27 7.47
C GLU A 54 -12.55 -28.23 5.96
N ARG A 55 -13.47 -28.77 5.15
CA ARG A 55 -13.36 -28.75 3.69
C ARG A 55 -13.32 -27.33 3.11
N ILE A 56 -14.09 -26.40 3.68
CA ILE A 56 -14.06 -24.98 3.28
C ILE A 56 -12.69 -24.37 3.54
N VAL A 57 -12.14 -24.56 4.76
CA VAL A 57 -10.81 -24.03 5.13
C VAL A 57 -9.73 -24.62 4.22
N GLU A 58 -9.80 -25.92 3.94
CA GLU A 58 -8.85 -26.59 3.05
C GLU A 58 -8.94 -26.05 1.61
N THR A 59 -10.16 -25.93 1.08
CA THR A 59 -10.42 -25.40 -0.28
C THR A 59 -10.01 -23.93 -0.43
N GLN A 60 -10.11 -23.13 0.64
CA GLN A 60 -9.68 -21.74 0.67
C GLN A 60 -8.15 -21.57 0.73
N GLY A 61 -7.39 -22.67 0.79
CA GLY A 61 -5.94 -22.65 0.62
C GLY A 61 -5.13 -22.89 1.90
N ALA A 62 -5.75 -23.42 2.97
CA ALA A 62 -5.01 -23.80 4.17
C ALA A 62 -3.91 -24.84 3.87
N GLY A 63 -4.20 -25.88 3.09
CA GLY A 63 -3.20 -26.86 2.65
C GLY A 63 -2.07 -26.26 1.81
N VAL A 64 -2.36 -25.27 0.97
CA VAL A 64 -1.32 -24.54 0.21
C VAL A 64 -0.39 -23.79 1.16
N ILE A 65 -0.95 -23.07 2.13
CA ILE A 65 -0.19 -22.35 3.16
C ILE A 65 0.67 -23.32 3.97
N ALA A 66 0.10 -24.45 4.40
CA ALA A 66 0.83 -25.51 5.09
C ALA A 66 2.01 -26.04 4.26
N SER A 67 1.80 -26.32 2.96
CA SER A 67 2.86 -26.79 2.07
C SER A 67 4.02 -25.80 1.88
N HIS A 68 3.76 -24.50 2.02
CA HIS A 68 4.80 -23.47 1.98
C HIS A 68 5.52 -23.35 3.31
N ILE A 69 4.79 -23.39 4.43
CA ILE A 69 5.36 -23.35 5.78
C ILE A 69 6.20 -24.61 6.06
N ASP A 70 5.84 -25.76 5.51
CA ASP A 70 6.63 -26.99 5.64
C ASP A 70 8.00 -26.91 4.95
N LYS A 71 8.15 -26.03 3.96
CA LYS A 71 9.45 -25.73 3.32
C LYS A 71 10.28 -24.79 4.17
N TRP A 72 9.69 -24.13 5.17
CA TRP A 72 10.42 -23.31 6.11
C TRP A 72 10.99 -24.25 7.18
N GLU A 73 12.26 -24.06 7.54
CA GLU A 73 12.93 -24.84 8.58
C GLU A 73 12.46 -24.42 9.99
N LEU A 74 11.15 -24.48 10.23
CA LEU A 74 10.54 -24.14 11.51
C LEU A 74 10.55 -25.34 12.46
N LYS A 75 10.63 -25.04 13.76
CA LYS A 75 10.38 -26.03 14.81
C LYS A 75 8.93 -26.52 14.71
N LYS A 76 8.74 -27.84 14.69
CA LYS A 76 7.42 -28.49 14.63
C LYS A 76 6.90 -28.94 16.00
N GLU A 77 7.66 -28.66 17.06
CA GLU A 77 7.32 -28.97 18.45
C GLU A 77 6.11 -28.15 18.92
N ASP A 78 5.33 -28.70 19.85
CA ASP A 78 4.20 -28.04 20.54
C ASP A 78 3.13 -27.40 19.63
N GLY A 79 2.97 -27.90 18.39
CA GLY A 79 1.97 -27.39 17.45
C GLY A 79 2.31 -26.02 16.85
N TYR A 80 3.55 -25.55 16.97
CA TYR A 80 3.98 -24.24 16.47
C TYR A 80 3.73 -24.08 14.96
N SER A 81 4.05 -25.09 14.16
CA SER A 81 3.81 -25.06 12.71
C SER A 81 2.33 -24.87 12.37
N SER A 82 1.44 -25.53 13.11
CA SER A 82 -0.01 -25.41 12.94
C SER A 82 -0.52 -24.03 13.36
N ASP A 83 0.02 -23.45 14.44
CA ASP A 83 -0.30 -22.06 14.82
C ASP A 83 0.11 -21.06 13.74
N VAL A 84 1.30 -21.23 13.15
CA VAL A 84 1.77 -20.37 12.05
C VAL A 84 0.86 -20.50 10.82
N VAL A 85 0.42 -21.72 10.48
CA VAL A 85 -0.57 -21.95 9.40
C VAL A 85 -1.87 -21.23 9.70
N MET A 86 -2.44 -21.45 10.89
CA MET A 86 -3.69 -20.84 11.33
C MET A 86 -3.64 -19.31 11.25
N ARG A 87 -2.58 -18.70 11.79
CA ARG A 87 -2.41 -17.23 11.80
C ARG A 87 -2.16 -16.67 10.41
N SER A 88 -1.39 -17.37 9.59
CA SER A 88 -1.14 -16.96 8.20
C SER A 88 -2.40 -17.02 7.36
N PHE A 89 -3.19 -18.08 7.50
CA PHE A 89 -4.49 -18.21 6.84
C PHE A 89 -5.43 -17.09 7.28
N ALA A 90 -5.59 -16.86 8.59
CA ALA A 90 -6.46 -15.80 9.11
C ALA A 90 -6.09 -14.41 8.55
N LEU A 91 -4.79 -14.10 8.48
CA LEU A 91 -4.28 -12.85 7.95
C LEU A 91 -4.56 -12.72 6.44
N LEU A 92 -4.22 -13.76 5.68
CA LEU A 92 -4.39 -13.77 4.23
C LEU A 92 -5.86 -13.73 3.83
N ALA A 93 -6.73 -14.45 4.54
CA ALA A 93 -8.17 -14.45 4.30
C ALA A 93 -8.80 -13.07 4.58
N LYS A 94 -8.43 -12.42 5.70
CA LYS A 94 -8.93 -11.08 6.05
C LYS A 94 -8.56 -10.01 5.02
N TYR A 95 -7.34 -10.08 4.49
CA TYR A 95 -6.83 -9.11 3.52
C TYR A 95 -6.75 -9.70 2.11
N ALA A 96 -7.54 -10.74 1.82
CA ALA A 96 -7.55 -11.38 0.52
C ALA A 96 -8.02 -10.37 -0.53
N VAL A 97 -7.13 -9.99 -1.43
CA VAL A 97 -7.48 -9.14 -2.57
C VAL A 97 -8.06 -10.03 -3.66
N SER A 98 -9.18 -9.64 -4.26
CA SER A 98 -9.79 -10.37 -5.37
C SER A 98 -8.87 -10.56 -6.59
N ARG A 99 -7.84 -9.72 -6.70
CA ARG A 99 -6.84 -9.80 -7.76
C ARG A 99 -5.72 -10.77 -7.39
N LYS A 100 -5.49 -11.75 -8.27
CA LYS A 100 -4.35 -12.66 -8.18
C LYS A 100 -3.04 -11.88 -8.18
N ARG A 101 -2.16 -12.18 -7.21
CA ARG A 101 -0.80 -11.64 -7.18
C ARG A 101 0.06 -12.37 -8.22
N THR A 102 0.83 -11.61 -8.99
CA THR A 102 1.71 -12.14 -10.02
C THR A 102 3.11 -11.59 -9.85
N TRP A 103 4.11 -12.46 -9.89
CA TRP A 103 5.49 -12.05 -10.01
C TRP A 103 5.73 -11.45 -11.39
N ILE A 104 6.42 -10.31 -11.43
CA ILE A 104 6.83 -9.68 -12.69
C ILE A 104 8.09 -10.40 -13.16
N VAL A 105 8.00 -11.08 -14.30
CA VAL A 105 9.17 -11.69 -14.95
C VAL A 105 9.85 -10.61 -15.78
N LEU A 106 11.04 -10.22 -15.37
CA LEU A 106 11.89 -9.29 -16.12
C LEU A 106 12.79 -10.10 -17.06
N GLY A 107 13.14 -9.51 -18.20
CA GLY A 107 14.21 -10.02 -19.05
C GLY A 107 15.57 -9.65 -18.45
N GLU A 108 16.47 -9.12 -19.27
CA GLU A 108 17.75 -8.59 -18.81
C GLU A 108 17.56 -7.27 -18.03
N ASP A 109 18.16 -7.20 -16.84
CA ASP A 109 18.01 -6.07 -15.91
C ASP A 109 19.31 -5.34 -15.57
N GLU A 110 20.45 -5.77 -16.13
CA GLU A 110 21.79 -5.26 -15.82
C GLU A 110 21.95 -3.75 -16.08
N HIS A 111 21.33 -3.25 -17.14
CA HIS A 111 21.46 -1.85 -17.59
C HIS A 111 20.14 -1.09 -17.66
N SER A 112 19.03 -1.77 -17.42
CA SER A 112 17.67 -1.21 -17.52
C SER A 112 17.04 -0.96 -16.16
N THR A 113 17.73 -1.29 -15.06
CA THR A 113 17.16 -1.20 -13.71
C THR A 113 17.99 -0.39 -12.74
N VAL A 114 17.29 0.24 -11.80
CA VAL A 114 17.86 0.87 -10.62
C VAL A 114 17.28 0.15 -9.41
N THR A 115 18.15 -0.48 -8.62
CA THR A 115 17.74 -1.21 -7.42
C THR A 115 18.25 -0.47 -6.18
N LEU A 116 17.34 -0.17 -5.27
CA LEU A 116 17.60 0.47 -3.98
C LEU A 116 17.18 -0.51 -2.89
N VAL A 117 18.14 -1.02 -2.12
CA VAL A 117 17.92 -2.04 -1.09
C VAL A 117 17.50 -1.40 0.22
N ALA A 118 16.58 -1.99 0.97
CA ALA A 118 16.07 -1.54 2.24
C ALA A 118 17.18 -1.12 3.22
N GLU A 119 16.91 -0.12 4.06
CA GLU A 119 17.92 0.45 4.96
C GLU A 119 18.19 -0.44 6.18
N ASP A 120 17.17 -1.17 6.65
CA ASP A 120 17.25 -2.00 7.84
C ASP A 120 16.83 -3.44 7.53
N SER A 121 17.78 -4.37 7.63
CA SER A 121 17.57 -5.80 7.39
C SER A 121 16.84 -6.52 8.53
N ASN A 122 16.73 -5.91 9.72
CA ASN A 122 16.03 -6.50 10.87
C ASN A 122 14.55 -6.10 10.91
N ARG A 123 14.12 -5.20 10.04
CA ARG A 123 12.72 -4.78 9.92
C ARG A 123 12.06 -5.49 8.75
N PRO A 124 10.73 -5.69 8.80
CA PRO A 124 9.98 -6.14 7.62
C PRO A 124 10.29 -5.23 6.43
N VAL A 125 10.56 -5.86 5.29
CA VAL A 125 10.87 -5.18 4.02
C VAL A 125 9.64 -5.25 3.12
N LEU A 126 9.28 -4.11 2.53
CA LEU A 126 8.28 -4.04 1.48
C LEU A 126 8.95 -4.17 0.11
N ASP A 127 8.57 -5.16 -0.69
CA ASP A 127 9.05 -5.28 -2.06
C ASP A 127 8.24 -4.40 -3.02
N VAL A 128 8.92 -3.45 -3.68
CA VAL A 128 8.31 -2.51 -4.64
C VAL A 128 9.01 -2.63 -5.99
N VAL A 129 8.27 -3.10 -6.99
CA VAL A 129 8.75 -3.15 -8.38
C VAL A 129 7.96 -2.14 -9.22
N ALA A 130 8.65 -1.16 -9.78
CA ALA A 130 8.08 -0.11 -10.61
C ALA A 130 8.61 -0.22 -12.04
N VAL A 131 7.78 -0.68 -12.98
CA VAL A 131 8.11 -0.69 -14.41
C VAL A 131 7.57 0.59 -15.05
N VAL A 132 8.47 1.43 -15.57
CA VAL A 132 8.13 2.79 -16.01
C VAL A 132 8.85 3.16 -17.30
N ASP A 133 8.12 3.78 -18.22
CA ASP A 133 8.72 4.52 -19.33
C ASP A 133 9.06 5.94 -18.82
N PRO A 134 10.35 6.30 -18.68
CA PRO A 134 10.77 7.58 -18.11
C PRO A 134 10.29 8.80 -18.92
N LEU A 135 9.89 8.59 -20.18
CA LEU A 135 9.44 9.65 -21.08
C LEU A 135 7.92 9.88 -21.01
N THR A 136 7.23 9.32 -20.01
CA THR A 136 5.78 9.47 -19.85
C THR A 136 5.40 10.50 -18.79
N ARG A 137 4.22 11.10 -18.96
CA ARG A 137 3.60 11.99 -17.95
C ARG A 137 3.36 11.27 -16.61
N SER A 138 3.05 9.98 -16.66
CA SER A 138 2.86 9.14 -15.48
C SER A 138 4.17 8.96 -14.71
N ALA A 139 5.31 8.81 -15.40
CA ALA A 139 6.62 8.73 -14.76
C ALA A 139 6.96 10.01 -13.98
N GLN A 140 6.65 11.19 -14.54
CA GLN A 140 6.86 12.47 -13.85
C GLN A 140 6.12 12.55 -12.50
N LYS A 141 4.93 11.92 -12.41
CA LYS A 141 4.15 11.82 -11.18
C LYS A 141 4.65 10.71 -10.25
N LEU A 142 5.01 9.56 -10.81
CA LEU A 142 5.42 8.39 -10.04
C LEU A 142 6.77 8.58 -9.35
N ALA A 143 7.73 9.24 -10.00
CA ALA A 143 9.08 9.44 -9.45
C ALA A 143 9.11 10.05 -8.03
N PRO A 144 8.46 11.21 -7.75
CA PRO A 144 8.43 11.78 -6.41
C PRO A 144 7.63 10.93 -5.40
N ILE A 145 6.64 10.16 -5.86
CA ILE A 145 5.90 9.22 -5.00
C ILE A 145 6.81 8.09 -4.54
N LEU A 146 7.62 7.51 -5.44
CA LEU A 146 8.58 6.46 -5.12
C LEU A 146 9.68 6.98 -4.18
N ASP A 147 10.16 8.20 -4.38
CA ASP A 147 11.14 8.84 -3.49
C ASP A 147 10.59 9.00 -2.06
N VAL A 148 9.36 9.49 -1.91
CA VAL A 148 8.71 9.60 -0.59
C VAL A 148 8.42 8.22 0.02
N LEU A 149 7.94 7.26 -0.77
CA LEU A 149 7.69 5.90 -0.28
C LEU A 149 8.96 5.28 0.29
N ARG A 150 10.08 5.45 -0.41
CA ARG A 150 11.37 4.94 0.01
C ARG A 150 11.88 5.58 1.30
N LYS A 151 11.65 6.87 1.49
CA LYS A 151 12.05 7.60 2.71
C LYS A 151 11.17 7.30 3.91
N THR A 152 9.95 6.80 3.70
CA THR A 152 8.94 6.61 4.75
C THR A 152 8.78 5.15 5.16
N VAL A 153 9.08 4.20 4.27
CA VAL A 153 8.90 2.77 4.49
C VAL A 153 10.20 2.02 4.20
N ASN A 154 10.53 1.04 5.03
CA ASN A 154 11.64 0.13 4.78
C ASN A 154 11.30 -0.77 3.58
N CYS A 155 11.83 -0.46 2.39
CA CYS A 155 11.45 -1.14 1.16
C CYS A 155 12.63 -1.44 0.24
N ASP A 156 12.55 -2.59 -0.44
CA ASP A 156 13.37 -2.91 -1.61
C ASP A 156 12.69 -2.34 -2.84
N LEU A 157 13.25 -1.28 -3.40
CA LEU A 157 12.69 -0.57 -4.54
C LEU A 157 13.49 -0.88 -5.80
N LYS A 158 12.88 -1.63 -6.71
CA LYS A 158 13.41 -1.91 -8.06
C LYS A 158 12.64 -1.10 -9.11
N ILE A 159 13.33 -0.16 -9.74
CA ILE A 159 12.79 0.66 -10.83
C ILE A 159 13.31 0.11 -12.15
N VAL A 160 12.41 -0.31 -13.02
CA VAL A 160 12.72 -0.84 -14.36
C VAL A 160 12.36 0.22 -15.39
N LEU A 161 13.35 0.70 -16.13
CA LEU A 161 13.17 1.66 -17.21
C LEU A 161 12.82 0.91 -18.49
N ASN A 162 11.59 1.07 -18.97
CA ASN A 162 11.09 0.44 -20.19
C ASN A 162 10.61 1.48 -21.21
N PRO A 163 11.53 2.23 -21.84
CA PRO A 163 11.18 3.24 -22.82
C PRO A 163 10.72 2.64 -24.15
N LYS A 164 9.91 3.38 -24.91
CA LYS A 164 9.59 3.01 -26.30
C LYS A 164 10.84 3.15 -27.19
N PRO A 165 11.10 2.20 -28.11
CA PRO A 165 12.30 2.23 -28.96
C PRO A 165 12.28 3.36 -30.01
N LYS A 166 11.09 3.83 -30.39
CA LYS A 166 10.91 4.92 -31.35
C LYS A 166 9.88 5.90 -30.84
N LEU A 167 10.18 7.18 -31.00
CA LEU A 167 9.31 8.28 -30.65
C LEU A 167 8.97 9.04 -31.93
N SER A 168 7.68 9.21 -32.20
CA SER A 168 7.20 9.99 -33.35
C SER A 168 7.28 11.50 -33.11
N GLU A 169 7.30 11.92 -31.84
CA GLU A 169 7.35 13.31 -31.42
C GLU A 169 8.06 13.44 -30.07
N MET A 170 8.32 14.69 -29.65
CA MET A 170 8.85 14.99 -28.32
C MET A 170 7.84 14.52 -27.23
N PRO A 171 8.22 13.59 -26.35
CA PRO A 171 7.27 12.89 -25.49
C PRO A 171 6.81 13.73 -24.28
N LEU A 172 7.67 14.65 -23.80
CA LEU A 172 7.37 15.55 -22.69
C LEU A 172 7.50 17.00 -23.17
N LYS A 173 6.38 17.72 -23.18
CA LYS A 173 6.28 19.14 -23.57
C LYS A 173 5.91 20.05 -22.38
N ARG A 174 6.24 19.62 -21.16
CA ARG A 174 5.88 20.32 -19.91
C ARG A 174 6.91 20.11 -18.81
N TYR A 175 7.00 21.08 -17.92
CA TYR A 175 7.65 20.94 -16.62
C TYR A 175 6.64 20.43 -15.60
N TYR A 176 7.08 19.59 -14.66
CA TYR A 176 6.19 18.99 -13.67
C TYR A 176 6.84 18.94 -12.29
N ARG A 177 6.06 19.28 -11.26
CA ARG A 177 6.42 19.14 -9.85
C ARG A 177 5.24 18.51 -9.13
N TYR A 178 5.51 17.46 -8.35
CA TYR A 178 4.54 16.87 -7.44
C TYR A 178 4.79 17.43 -6.04
N VAL A 179 3.74 17.92 -5.39
CA VAL A 179 3.85 18.55 -4.07
C VAL A 179 3.60 17.49 -3.00
N VAL A 180 4.70 16.93 -2.49
CA VAL A 180 4.68 15.92 -1.42
C VAL A 180 5.96 16.06 -0.59
N ALA A 181 5.86 15.83 0.72
CA ALA A 181 6.99 15.76 1.63
C ALA A 181 6.87 14.48 2.47
N PRO A 182 8.00 13.79 2.78
CA PRO A 182 7.97 12.59 3.61
C PRO A 182 7.65 12.91 5.08
N GLU A 183 7.96 14.13 5.52
CA GLU A 183 7.81 14.57 6.91
C GLU A 183 7.31 16.03 6.96
N LEU A 184 6.79 16.43 8.12
CA LEU A 184 6.39 17.81 8.37
C LEU A 184 7.63 18.72 8.40
N GLN A 185 7.56 19.82 7.65
CA GLN A 185 8.60 20.85 7.65
C GLN A 185 8.13 22.03 8.49
N PHE A 186 9.07 22.70 9.17
CA PHE A 186 8.79 23.88 9.99
C PHE A 186 9.60 25.07 9.48
N ASP A 187 8.99 26.26 9.53
CA ASP A 187 9.68 27.51 9.24
C ASP A 187 10.57 27.96 10.42
N LYS A 188 11.31 29.05 10.22
CA LYS A 188 12.21 29.62 11.26
C LYS A 188 11.45 30.09 12.51
N ALA A 189 10.14 30.31 12.43
CA ALA A 189 9.30 30.70 13.56
C ALA A 189 8.66 29.49 14.25
N GLY A 190 8.94 28.25 13.80
CA GLY A 190 8.40 27.02 14.37
C GLY A 190 6.99 26.68 13.89
N LYS A 191 6.46 27.37 12.88
CA LYS A 191 5.16 27.03 12.27
C LYS A 191 5.34 25.97 11.19
N VAL A 192 4.34 25.11 11.01
CA VAL A 192 4.32 24.15 9.89
C VAL A 192 4.42 24.90 8.56
N ALA A 193 5.44 24.57 7.78
CA ALA A 193 5.68 25.14 6.47
C ALA A 193 4.67 24.59 5.45
N ALA A 194 4.12 25.48 4.63
CA ALA A 194 3.23 25.08 3.55
C ALA A 194 4.03 24.40 2.43
N ASN A 195 3.55 23.24 1.97
CA ASN A 195 4.12 22.58 0.80
C ASN A 195 3.77 23.38 -0.45
N GLN A 196 4.77 23.65 -1.30
CA GLN A 196 4.62 24.45 -2.51
C GLN A 196 5.39 23.85 -3.67
N ALA A 197 4.86 24.01 -4.90
CA ALA A 197 5.60 23.74 -6.11
C ALA A 197 6.39 24.98 -6.51
N ARG A 198 7.72 24.88 -6.57
CA ARG A 198 8.60 25.94 -7.07
C ARG A 198 9.26 25.49 -8.37
N PHE A 199 9.11 26.31 -9.40
CA PHE A 199 9.79 26.15 -10.68
C PHE A 199 10.89 27.21 -10.77
N THR A 200 12.14 26.77 -10.92
CA THR A 200 13.31 27.64 -11.07
C THR A 200 13.91 27.44 -12.46
N ASN A 201 14.53 28.48 -13.01
CA ASN A 201 15.19 28.43 -14.33
C ASN A 201 14.24 28.00 -15.47
N LEU A 202 13.01 28.51 -15.45
CA LEU A 202 12.08 28.35 -16.57
C LEU A 202 12.55 29.16 -17.78
N PRO A 203 12.29 28.66 -19.01
CA PRO A 203 12.64 29.39 -20.23
C PRO A 203 11.85 30.69 -20.31
N SER A 204 12.55 31.80 -20.56
CA SER A 204 11.96 33.13 -20.36
C SER A 204 11.15 33.66 -21.54
N LYS A 205 11.46 33.17 -22.74
CA LYS A 205 10.83 33.53 -24.02
C LYS A 205 9.67 32.62 -24.43
N GLN A 206 9.45 31.52 -23.71
CA GLN A 206 8.38 30.58 -24.03
C GLN A 206 7.11 30.97 -23.27
N LEU A 207 5.97 30.91 -23.96
CA LEU A 207 4.67 31.04 -23.33
C LEU A 207 4.34 29.75 -22.59
N LEU A 208 3.99 29.86 -21.31
CA LEU A 208 3.70 28.75 -20.42
C LEU A 208 2.27 28.88 -19.88
N THR A 209 1.64 27.74 -19.64
CA THR A 209 0.34 27.65 -18.96
C THR A 209 0.50 26.85 -17.68
N LEU A 210 -0.03 27.35 -16.56
CA LEU A 210 -0.05 26.63 -15.30
C LEU A 210 -1.23 25.65 -15.28
N SER A 211 -0.94 24.38 -15.04
CA SER A 211 -1.97 23.35 -14.88
C SER A 211 -1.78 22.62 -13.56
N LEU A 212 -2.86 22.49 -12.78
CA LEU A 212 -2.88 21.76 -11.52
C LEU A 212 -3.47 20.35 -11.72
N HIS A 213 -2.73 19.34 -11.27
CA HIS A 213 -3.18 17.95 -11.28
C HIS A 213 -3.61 17.54 -9.87
N SER A 214 -4.87 17.77 -9.52
CA SER A 214 -5.47 17.35 -8.24
C SER A 214 -5.94 15.89 -8.27
N PRO A 215 -6.15 15.25 -7.10
CA PRO A 215 -6.94 14.03 -6.98
C PRO A 215 -8.34 14.22 -7.58
N SER A 216 -8.92 13.15 -8.13
CA SER A 216 -10.23 13.18 -8.81
C SER A 216 -11.40 13.59 -7.91
N ALA A 217 -11.26 13.40 -6.59
CA ALA A 217 -12.26 13.77 -5.60
C ALA A 217 -12.26 15.27 -5.25
N TRP A 218 -11.30 16.05 -5.76
CA TRP A 218 -11.11 17.46 -5.38
C TRP A 218 -11.60 18.40 -6.47
N MET A 219 -12.36 19.42 -6.07
CA MET A 219 -12.61 20.61 -6.88
C MET A 219 -11.66 21.70 -6.41
N VAL A 220 -10.88 22.26 -7.34
CA VAL A 220 -9.87 23.27 -7.03
C VAL A 220 -10.07 24.46 -7.96
N GLU A 221 -9.96 25.66 -7.39
CA GLU A 221 -10.01 26.92 -8.12
C GLU A 221 -8.81 27.79 -7.76
N ASN A 222 -8.52 28.76 -8.63
CA ASN A 222 -7.52 29.77 -8.33
C ASN A 222 -8.10 30.81 -7.37
N VAL A 223 -7.46 31.01 -6.22
CA VAL A 223 -7.86 32.04 -5.25
C VAL A 223 -7.19 33.39 -5.52
N PHE A 224 -5.95 33.37 -6.02
CA PHE A 224 -5.16 34.57 -6.26
C PHE A 224 -4.07 34.32 -7.32
N ALA A 225 -4.00 35.21 -8.31
CA ALA A 225 -2.88 35.30 -9.23
C ALA A 225 -2.69 36.76 -9.68
N GLU A 226 -1.44 37.23 -9.69
CA GLU A 226 -1.08 38.57 -10.21
C GLU A 226 -1.01 38.60 -11.73
N VAL A 227 -0.84 37.43 -12.35
CA VAL A 227 -0.65 37.25 -13.79
C VAL A 227 -1.68 36.27 -14.35
N ASP A 228 -1.91 36.34 -15.65
CA ASP A 228 -2.72 35.36 -16.36
C ASP A 228 -2.02 33.99 -16.36
N LEU A 229 -2.63 33.01 -15.70
CA LEU A 229 -2.09 31.66 -15.53
C LEU A 229 -2.09 30.84 -16.83
N ASP A 230 -2.87 31.27 -17.84
CA ASP A 230 -2.90 30.62 -19.15
C ASP A 230 -1.79 31.13 -20.08
N ASN A 231 -1.27 32.34 -19.83
CA ASN A 231 -0.33 33.06 -20.69
C ASN A 231 0.88 33.61 -19.92
N ILE A 232 1.63 32.74 -19.25
CA ILE A 232 2.80 33.11 -18.46
C ILE A 232 4.03 33.25 -19.36
N LEU A 233 4.57 34.47 -19.47
CA LEU A 233 5.84 34.75 -20.17
C LEU A 233 6.85 35.37 -19.18
N MET A 234 7.90 34.63 -18.80
CA MET A 234 8.75 35.06 -17.67
C MET A 234 9.48 36.39 -17.94
N ASP A 235 9.82 36.70 -19.20
CA ASP A 235 10.43 38.00 -19.57
C ASP A 235 9.52 39.21 -19.26
N GLN A 236 8.19 39.02 -19.25
CA GLN A 236 7.24 40.09 -18.90
C GLN A 236 6.97 40.15 -17.40
N VAL A 237 7.02 39.00 -16.72
CA VAL A 237 6.79 38.89 -15.28
C VAL A 237 7.98 39.40 -14.47
N SER A 238 9.21 39.22 -14.96
CA SER A 238 10.44 39.67 -14.29
C SER A 238 10.61 41.19 -14.23
N LEU A 239 9.80 41.96 -14.97
CA LEU A 239 9.80 43.43 -14.96
C LEU A 239 8.91 44.04 -13.86
N VAL A 240 8.18 43.21 -13.11
CA VAL A 240 7.22 43.64 -12.08
C VAL A 240 7.81 43.64 -10.66
N TYR A 241 9.09 43.26 -10.50
CA TYR A 241 9.82 43.28 -9.22
C TYR A 241 11.22 43.88 -9.35
#